data_AF-A0A7C4WN73-F1
#
_entry.id   AF-A0A7C4WN73-F1
#
_cell.length_a   1.000
_cell.length_b   1.000
_cell.length_c   1.000
_cell.angle_alpha   90.00
_cell.angle_beta   90.00
_cell.angle_gamma   90.00
#
_symmetry.space_group_name_H-M   'P 1'
#
loop_
_entity.id
_entity.type
_entity.pdbx_description
1 polymer ?
#
loop_
_entity_poly.entity_id
_entity_poly.type
_entity_poly.pdbx_seq_one_letter_code
_entity_poly.pdbx_strand_id
1 'polypeptide(L)'
;MNSRERCIRSIRHKELDRIPLVFRSRPEPFKALMNRFNLSNAEDLYRILHIDIRSTGVGIKGGYLPKNVEVKEGPYGPAYTVGEYMGFEVRRDIWGVESIWAPNRTYTYTYLGHPLQRIPLEEYEWPEVSVEDFDVVVRARKVYEDYCLCGSVEHMWEIAWQ
;
A
#
# COMPACT_ATOMS: atom_id res chain seq x y z
N MET A 1 16.70 22.10 8.46
CA MET A 1 17.00 21.03 7.48
C MET A 1 15.76 20.77 6.64
N ASN A 2 15.85 20.45 5.33
CA ASN A 2 14.65 20.01 4.59
C ASN A 2 14.36 18.53 4.88
N SER A 3 13.15 18.07 4.53
CA SER A 3 12.68 16.71 4.83
C SER A 3 13.57 15.63 4.21
N ARG A 4 14.03 15.84 2.97
CA ARG A 4 14.95 14.94 2.27
C ARG A 4 16.27 14.76 3.03
N GLU A 5 16.93 15.86 3.37
CA GLU A 5 18.21 15.83 4.09
C GLU A 5 18.04 15.19 5.48
N ARG A 6 16.93 15.49 6.17
CA ARG A 6 16.59 14.91 7.47
C ARG A 6 16.48 13.39 7.41
N CYS A 7 15.73 12.85 6.45
CA CYS A 7 15.61 11.41 6.30
C CYS A 7 16.94 10.75 5.92
N ILE A 8 17.71 11.33 4.97
CA ILE A 8 19.00 10.76 4.55
C ILE A 8 20.01 10.74 5.70
N ARG A 9 20.07 11.80 6.51
CA ARG A 9 20.92 11.84 7.70
C ARG A 9 20.48 10.84 8.76
N SER A 10 19.17 10.67 8.95
CA SER A 10 18.62 9.70 9.89
C SER A 10 19.02 8.27 9.52
N ILE A 11 18.89 7.89 8.24
CA ILE A 11 19.33 6.59 7.73
C ILE A 11 20.84 6.38 7.94
N ARG A 12 21.63 7.46 7.87
CA ARG A 12 23.08 7.44 8.08
C ARG A 12 23.51 7.61 9.54
N HIS A 13 22.56 7.56 10.49
CA HIS A 13 22.79 7.72 11.92
C HIS A 13 23.55 9.01 12.29
N LYS A 14 23.25 10.12 11.59
CA LYS A 14 23.82 11.45 11.86
C LYS A 14 22.89 12.28 12.73
N GLU A 15 23.43 13.33 13.35
CA GLU A 15 22.65 14.31 14.12
C GLU A 15 21.58 15.00 13.26
N LEU A 16 20.41 15.23 13.85
CA LEU A 16 19.21 15.76 13.19
C LEU A 16 18.67 16.99 13.92
N ASP A 17 17.95 17.85 13.20
CA ASP A 17 17.19 18.95 13.79
C ASP A 17 15.89 18.48 14.49
N ARG A 18 15.32 17.36 14.03
CA ARG A 18 14.27 16.57 14.70
C ARG A 18 14.18 15.17 14.10
N ILE A 19 13.44 14.28 14.76
CA ILE A 19 13.13 12.93 14.24
C ILE A 19 12.24 13.07 12.98
N PRO A 20 12.56 12.39 11.85
CA PRO A 20 11.71 12.39 10.67
C PRO A 20 10.41 11.62 10.91
N LEU A 21 9.31 12.11 10.35
CA LEU A 21 7.97 11.54 10.53
C LEU A 21 7.46 10.91 9.24
N VAL A 22 6.84 9.74 9.39
CA VAL A 22 5.99 9.09 8.39
C VAL A 22 4.57 9.04 8.94
N PHE A 23 3.58 9.25 8.07
CA PHE A 23 2.18 9.15 8.43
C PHE A 23 1.58 7.86 7.88
N ARG A 24 1.09 7.01 8.77
CA ARG A 24 0.33 5.80 8.44
C ARG A 24 -0.94 5.81 9.27
N SER A 25 -2.09 5.84 8.59
CA SER A 25 -3.39 5.95 9.22
C SER A 25 -4.41 5.12 8.48
N ARG A 26 -5.37 4.57 9.22
CA ARG A 26 -6.58 4.02 8.61
C ARG A 26 -7.48 5.15 8.08
N PRO A 27 -8.41 4.85 7.14
CA PRO A 27 -9.25 5.85 6.50
C PRO A 27 -10.09 6.67 7.49
N GLU A 28 -10.56 6.07 8.59
CA GLU A 28 -11.42 6.70 9.58
C GLU A 28 -10.68 7.81 10.36
N PRO A 29 -9.53 7.54 11.02
CA PRO A 29 -8.74 8.61 11.65
C PRO A 29 -8.21 9.63 10.64
N PHE A 30 -7.87 9.21 9.41
CA PHE A 30 -7.45 10.14 8.36
C PHE A 30 -8.58 11.12 8.00
N LYS A 31 -9.80 10.62 7.77
CA LYS A 31 -10.99 11.44 7.48
C LYS A 31 -11.32 12.37 8.64
N ALA A 32 -11.20 11.89 9.88
CA ALA A 32 -11.40 12.72 11.07
C ALA A 32 -10.40 13.89 11.12
N LEU A 33 -9.11 13.65 10.83
CA LEU A 33 -8.09 14.69 10.76
C LEU A 33 -8.37 15.69 9.64
N MET A 34 -8.68 15.21 8.43
CA MET A 34 -9.04 16.05 7.29
C MET A 34 -10.20 17.00 7.62
N ASN A 35 -11.27 16.47 8.24
CA ASN A 35 -12.42 17.26 8.68
C ASN A 35 -12.05 18.27 9.79
N ARG A 36 -11.24 17.84 10.77
CA ARG A 36 -10.82 18.68 11.91
C ARG A 36 -10.01 19.91 11.49
N PHE A 37 -9.24 19.77 10.41
CA PHE A 37 -8.44 20.85 9.82
C PHE A 37 -9.12 21.52 8.62
N ASN A 38 -10.33 21.09 8.24
CA ASN A 38 -11.07 21.59 7.08
C ASN A 38 -10.26 21.56 5.77
N LEU A 39 -9.63 20.43 5.49
CA LEU A 39 -8.72 20.25 4.35
C LEU A 39 -9.41 19.48 3.23
N SER A 40 -9.04 19.80 1.99
CA SER A 40 -9.55 19.13 0.78
C SER A 40 -8.57 18.14 0.16
N ASN A 41 -7.29 18.16 0.56
CA ASN A 41 -6.26 17.27 0.04
C ASN A 41 -5.31 16.79 1.15
N ALA A 42 -4.74 15.59 0.93
CA ALA A 42 -3.86 14.93 1.89
C ALA A 42 -2.53 15.67 2.09
N GLU A 43 -2.04 16.36 1.06
CA GLU A 43 -0.75 17.05 1.11
C GLU A 43 -0.73 18.17 2.13
N ASP A 44 -1.82 18.94 2.24
CA ASP A 44 -1.96 19.98 3.26
C ASP A 44 -1.94 19.39 4.68
N LEU A 45 -2.56 18.22 4.88
CA LEU A 45 -2.51 17.53 6.16
C LEU A 45 -1.07 17.11 6.47
N TYR A 46 -0.36 16.57 5.49
CA TYR A 46 1.04 16.17 5.66
C TYR A 46 1.95 17.35 5.98
N ARG A 47 1.67 18.54 5.43
CA ARG A 47 2.39 19.78 5.77
C ARG A 47 2.11 20.23 7.20
N ILE A 48 0.85 20.23 7.63
CA ILE A 48 0.43 20.58 9.00
C ILE A 48 1.06 19.64 10.03
N LEU A 49 1.11 18.34 9.73
CA LEU A 49 1.69 17.33 10.61
C LEU A 49 3.22 17.21 10.48
N HIS A 50 3.85 18.06 9.66
CA HIS A 50 5.30 18.04 9.39
C HIS A 50 5.84 16.66 8.96
N ILE A 51 5.09 15.95 8.12
CA ILE A 51 5.47 14.64 7.60
C ILE A 51 6.60 14.80 6.58
N ASP A 52 7.68 14.05 6.76
CA ASP A 52 8.91 14.18 5.98
C ASP A 52 8.96 13.27 4.75
N ILE A 53 8.17 12.20 4.81
CA ILE A 53 8.15 11.15 3.80
C ILE A 53 6.90 11.28 2.94
N ARG A 54 7.06 11.06 1.63
CA ARG A 54 5.93 10.86 0.70
C ARG A 54 6.05 9.49 0.08
N SER A 55 4.94 8.74 0.12
CA SER A 55 4.86 7.43 -0.49
C SER A 55 4.71 7.56 -2.00
N THR A 56 5.54 6.84 -2.73
CA THR A 56 5.44 6.68 -4.19
C THR A 56 6.05 5.34 -4.55
N GLY A 57 5.64 4.71 -5.63
CA GLY A 57 6.17 3.41 -6.00
C GLY A 57 5.74 3.01 -7.40
N VAL A 58 6.34 1.91 -7.85
CA VAL A 58 5.94 1.22 -9.07
C VAL A 58 5.04 0.08 -8.63
N GLY A 59 3.81 0.02 -9.16
CA GLY A 59 2.85 -1.02 -8.83
C GLY A 59 3.15 -2.34 -9.54
N ILE A 60 2.28 -3.32 -9.27
CA ILE A 60 2.20 -4.58 -10.01
C ILE A 60 0.83 -4.70 -10.68
N LYS A 61 0.78 -5.44 -11.80
CA LYS A 61 -0.40 -5.66 -12.63
C LYS A 61 -0.48 -7.13 -13.06
N GLY A 62 -1.64 -7.52 -13.59
CA GLY A 62 -1.85 -8.90 -14.04
C GLY A 62 -2.08 -9.86 -12.87
N GLY A 63 -1.41 -11.02 -12.92
CA GLY A 63 -1.67 -12.12 -11.98
C GLY A 63 -3.15 -12.49 -11.96
N TYR A 64 -3.67 -12.76 -10.77
CA TYR A 64 -5.05 -13.23 -10.58
C TYR A 64 -6.10 -12.11 -10.49
N LEU A 65 -5.75 -10.85 -10.76
CA LEU A 65 -6.65 -9.70 -10.70
C LEU A 65 -7.31 -9.44 -12.08
N PRO A 66 -8.64 -9.63 -12.23
CA PRO A 66 -9.33 -9.38 -13.50
C PRO A 66 -9.45 -7.88 -13.79
N LYS A 67 -9.64 -7.52 -15.08
CA LYS A 67 -9.76 -6.11 -15.50
C LYS A 67 -11.09 -5.44 -15.14
N ASN A 68 -12.17 -6.22 -14.98
CA ASN A 68 -13.55 -5.71 -14.87
C ASN A 68 -14.16 -6.02 -13.50
N VAL A 69 -13.43 -5.73 -12.44
CA VAL A 69 -13.88 -5.95 -11.05
C VAL A 69 -13.76 -4.67 -10.24
N GLU A 70 -14.56 -4.56 -9.18
CA GLU A 70 -14.37 -3.54 -8.16
C GLU A 70 -13.08 -3.84 -7.39
N VAL A 71 -12.07 -2.99 -7.57
CA VAL A 71 -10.78 -3.13 -6.87
C VAL A 71 -10.95 -2.71 -5.42
N LYS A 72 -10.55 -3.61 -4.52
CA LYS A 72 -10.57 -3.47 -3.07
C LYS A 72 -9.18 -3.71 -2.50
N GLU A 73 -9.01 -3.43 -1.21
CA GLU A 73 -7.78 -3.79 -0.50
C GLU A 73 -7.76 -5.29 -0.18
N GLY A 74 -6.63 -5.93 -0.49
CA GLY A 74 -6.22 -7.24 0.00
C GLY A 74 -5.06 -7.12 0.99
N PRO A 75 -4.59 -8.27 1.53
CA PRO A 75 -3.52 -8.29 2.53
C PRO A 75 -2.22 -7.63 2.04
N TYR A 76 -1.85 -7.93 0.80
CA TYR A 76 -0.57 -7.61 0.19
C TYR A 76 -0.76 -7.19 -1.28
N GLY A 77 -1.79 -6.37 -1.54
CA GLY A 77 -2.09 -5.88 -2.88
C GLY A 77 -3.56 -5.65 -3.15
N PRO A 78 -3.90 -5.20 -4.38
CA PRO A 78 -5.28 -5.05 -4.80
C PRO A 78 -5.97 -6.42 -4.87
N ALA A 79 -7.25 -6.43 -4.49
CA ALA A 79 -8.09 -7.61 -4.44
C ALA A 79 -9.50 -7.32 -4.97
N TYR A 80 -10.30 -8.36 -5.09
CA TYR A 80 -11.71 -8.27 -5.47
C TYR A 80 -12.53 -9.33 -4.75
N THR A 81 -13.83 -9.07 -4.61
CA THR A 81 -14.76 -10.01 -3.98
C THR A 81 -14.95 -11.23 -4.88
N VAL A 82 -14.73 -12.43 -4.33
CA VAL A 82 -14.99 -13.71 -5.01
C VAL A 82 -16.16 -14.48 -4.39
N GLY A 83 -16.64 -14.08 -3.23
CA GLY A 83 -17.79 -14.69 -2.59
C GLY A 83 -18.01 -14.22 -1.15
N GLU A 84 -18.74 -15.04 -0.41
CA GLU A 84 -19.08 -14.79 0.99
C GLU A 84 -18.90 -16.08 1.80
N TYR A 85 -18.42 -15.95 3.03
CA TYR A 85 -18.29 -17.04 3.98
C TYR A 85 -18.82 -16.60 5.34
N MET A 86 -19.90 -17.23 5.81
CA MET A 86 -20.53 -16.94 7.11
C MET A 86 -20.85 -15.44 7.35
N GLY A 87 -21.31 -14.71 6.34
CA GLY A 87 -21.59 -13.27 6.47
C GLY A 87 -20.37 -12.36 6.24
N PHE A 88 -19.19 -12.93 5.94
CA PHE A 88 -17.95 -12.21 5.69
C PHE A 88 -17.56 -12.26 4.22
N GLU A 89 -16.94 -11.19 3.75
CA GLU A 89 -16.55 -11.06 2.34
C GLU A 89 -15.30 -11.92 2.07
N VAL A 90 -15.34 -12.80 1.08
CA VAL A 90 -14.14 -13.50 0.61
C VAL A 90 -13.55 -12.69 -0.54
N ARG A 91 -12.29 -12.29 -0.38
CA ARG A 91 -11.53 -11.55 -1.39
C ARG A 91 -10.39 -12.39 -1.93
N ARG A 92 -10.11 -12.25 -3.22
CA ARG A 92 -8.91 -12.77 -3.87
C ARG A 92 -8.02 -11.62 -4.30
N ASP A 93 -6.75 -11.64 -3.92
CA ASP A 93 -5.78 -10.61 -4.30
C ASP A 93 -5.10 -10.90 -5.64
N ILE A 94 -4.21 -9.99 -6.05
CA ILE A 94 -3.43 -10.10 -7.29
C ILE A 94 -2.50 -11.32 -7.31
N TRP A 95 -2.13 -11.85 -6.15
CA TRP A 95 -1.37 -13.10 -5.99
C TRP A 95 -2.28 -14.33 -5.97
N GLY A 96 -3.59 -14.15 -6.09
CA GLY A 96 -4.55 -15.24 -6.09
C GLY A 96 -4.87 -15.79 -4.70
N VAL A 97 -4.35 -15.18 -3.64
CA VAL A 97 -4.59 -15.59 -2.26
C VAL A 97 -6.01 -15.21 -1.86
N GLU A 98 -6.73 -16.18 -1.32
CA GLU A 98 -8.09 -15.98 -0.81
C GLU A 98 -8.03 -15.64 0.67
N SER A 99 -8.74 -14.58 1.07
CA SER A 99 -8.83 -14.13 2.45
C SER A 99 -10.25 -13.70 2.81
N ILE A 100 -10.63 -13.94 4.06
CA ILE A 100 -11.94 -13.56 4.62
C ILE A 100 -11.82 -12.20 5.30
N TRP A 101 -12.71 -11.27 4.94
CA TRP A 101 -12.71 -9.89 5.40
C TRP A 101 -14.01 -9.53 6.13
N ALA A 102 -13.87 -8.72 7.19
CA ALA A 102 -14.99 -8.19 7.96
C ALA A 102 -15.07 -6.65 7.87
N PRO A 103 -15.21 -6.07 6.65
CA PRO A 103 -15.00 -4.63 6.43
C PRO A 103 -15.91 -3.72 7.27
N ASN A 104 -17.10 -4.22 7.64
CA ASN A 104 -18.08 -3.49 8.45
C ASN A 104 -17.92 -3.68 9.96
N ARG A 105 -16.93 -4.46 10.42
CA ARG A 105 -16.70 -4.76 11.84
C ARG A 105 -15.28 -4.42 12.29
N THR A 106 -14.30 -5.00 11.60
CA THR A 106 -12.89 -4.87 11.95
C THR A 106 -12.03 -4.86 10.69
N TYR A 107 -10.94 -4.12 10.72
CA TYR A 107 -9.95 -4.12 9.64
C TYR A 107 -9.00 -5.31 9.76
N THR A 108 -9.56 -6.51 9.84
CA THR A 108 -8.83 -7.77 10.01
C THR A 108 -9.25 -8.75 8.94
N TYR A 109 -8.31 -9.61 8.56
CA TYR A 109 -8.56 -10.69 7.62
C TYR A 109 -7.99 -12.00 8.13
N THR A 110 -8.38 -13.10 7.49
CA THR A 110 -7.81 -14.43 7.74
C THR A 110 -7.62 -15.12 6.40
N TYR A 111 -6.47 -15.77 6.21
CA TYR A 111 -6.18 -16.53 5.01
C TYR A 111 -7.10 -17.76 4.90
N LEU A 112 -7.63 -17.97 3.71
CA LEU A 112 -8.50 -19.09 3.37
C LEU A 112 -7.78 -20.11 2.48
N GLY A 113 -6.93 -19.65 1.55
CA GLY A 113 -6.18 -20.55 0.69
C GLY A 113 -5.25 -19.84 -0.28
N HIS A 114 -4.27 -20.61 -0.78
CA HIS A 114 -3.25 -20.15 -1.72
C HIS A 114 -3.32 -21.00 -3.01
N PRO A 115 -3.19 -20.43 -4.23
CA PRO A 115 -3.29 -21.20 -5.48
C PRO A 115 -2.35 -22.41 -5.54
N LEU A 116 -1.10 -22.25 -5.11
CA LEU A 116 -0.08 -23.31 -5.05
C LEU A 116 -0.43 -24.53 -4.17
N GLN A 117 -1.52 -24.49 -3.40
CA GLN A 117 -2.06 -25.69 -2.74
C GLN A 117 -2.77 -26.63 -3.71
N ARG A 118 -3.13 -26.13 -4.90
CA ARG A 118 -4.03 -26.78 -5.87
C ARG A 118 -3.43 -26.90 -7.27
N ILE A 119 -2.46 -26.03 -7.60
CA ILE A 119 -1.78 -26.01 -8.91
C ILE A 119 -0.26 -26.16 -8.74
N PRO A 120 0.44 -26.73 -9.72
CA PRO A 120 1.90 -26.72 -9.74
C PRO A 120 2.44 -25.30 -9.96
N LEU A 121 3.70 -25.07 -9.59
CA LEU A 121 4.33 -23.74 -9.64
C LEU A 121 4.40 -23.17 -11.07
N GLU A 122 4.57 -24.05 -12.05
CA GLU A 122 4.69 -23.72 -13.47
C GLU A 122 3.41 -23.15 -14.05
N GLU A 123 2.26 -23.41 -13.41
CA GLU A 123 0.94 -22.88 -13.80
C GLU A 123 0.58 -21.60 -13.04
N TYR A 124 1.42 -21.13 -12.13
CA TYR A 124 1.12 -19.96 -11.30
C TYR A 124 1.25 -18.66 -12.09
N GLU A 125 0.21 -17.83 -12.04
CA GLU A 125 0.15 -16.55 -12.73
C GLU A 125 0.81 -15.44 -11.89
N TRP A 126 2.11 -15.20 -12.14
CA TRP A 126 2.87 -14.17 -11.45
C TRP A 126 2.43 -12.76 -11.86
N PRO A 127 2.21 -11.83 -10.90
CA PRO A 127 2.06 -10.41 -11.21
C PRO A 127 3.33 -9.84 -11.86
N GLU A 128 3.15 -8.86 -12.73
CA GLU A 128 4.23 -8.17 -13.43
C GLU A 128 4.38 -6.74 -12.92
N VAL A 129 5.60 -6.19 -13.02
CA VAL A 129 5.85 -4.79 -12.71
C VAL A 129 5.09 -3.89 -13.69
N SER A 130 4.35 -2.92 -13.17
CA SER A 130 3.65 -1.90 -13.94
C SER A 130 4.64 -0.84 -14.42
N VAL A 131 5.28 -1.06 -15.57
CA VAL A 131 6.30 -0.15 -16.14
C VAL A 131 5.73 1.25 -16.39
N GLU A 132 4.44 1.36 -16.63
CA GLU A 132 3.74 2.63 -16.84
C GLU A 132 3.74 3.53 -15.58
N ASP A 133 3.89 2.93 -14.39
CA ASP A 133 3.95 3.69 -13.13
C ASP A 133 5.29 4.40 -12.93
N PHE A 134 6.33 4.08 -13.72
CA PHE A 134 7.61 4.79 -13.62
C PHE A 134 7.48 6.29 -13.89
N ASP A 135 6.64 6.67 -14.86
CA ASP A 135 6.39 8.08 -15.16
C ASP A 135 5.72 8.81 -13.99
N VAL A 136 4.88 8.10 -13.21
CA VAL A 136 4.28 8.63 -11.98
C VAL A 136 5.36 8.91 -10.94
N VAL A 137 6.30 7.98 -10.75
CA VAL A 137 7.43 8.15 -9.83
C VAL A 137 8.33 9.31 -10.23
N VAL A 138 8.64 9.45 -11.54
CA VAL A 138 9.44 10.57 -12.06
C VAL A 138 8.74 11.91 -11.82
N ARG A 139 7.41 11.98 -12.04
CA ARG A 139 6.63 13.20 -11.72
C ARG A 139 6.64 13.50 -10.23
N ALA A 140 6.39 12.49 -9.38
CA ALA A 140 6.43 12.65 -7.94
C ALA A 140 7.81 13.15 -7.47
N ARG A 141 8.90 12.66 -8.06
CA ARG A 141 10.26 13.14 -7.77
C ARG A 141 10.45 14.63 -8.02
N LYS A 142 9.88 15.15 -9.09
CA LYS A 142 9.92 16.60 -9.42
C LYS A 142 9.05 17.41 -8.46
N VAL A 143 7.83 16.95 -8.18
CA VAL A 143 6.88 17.67 -7.30
C VAL A 143 7.37 17.73 -5.85
N TYR A 144 8.00 16.66 -5.37
CA TYR A 144 8.39 16.49 -3.97
C TYR A 144 9.92 16.55 -3.80
N GLU A 145 10.57 17.49 -4.47
CA GLU A 145 12.04 17.54 -4.51
C GLU A 145 12.70 17.70 -3.13
N ASP A 146 12.05 18.43 -2.22
CA ASP A 146 12.54 18.64 -0.86
C ASP A 146 12.15 17.54 0.13
N TYR A 147 11.37 16.55 -0.32
CA TYR A 147 10.91 15.44 0.52
C TYR A 147 11.65 14.15 0.23
N CYS A 148 11.65 13.26 1.23
CA CYS A 148 12.08 11.90 1.07
C CYS A 148 10.95 11.11 0.39
N LEU A 149 11.25 10.51 -0.76
CA LEU A 149 10.32 9.60 -1.42
C LEU A 149 10.62 8.17 -0.98
N CYS A 150 9.59 7.48 -0.52
CA CYS A 150 9.68 6.11 -0.05
C CYS A 150 8.74 5.23 -0.88
N GLY A 151 9.33 4.25 -1.56
CA GLY A 151 8.60 3.11 -2.12
C GLY A 151 8.82 1.88 -1.27
N SER A 152 7.87 0.96 -1.36
CA SER A 152 7.96 -0.36 -0.74
C SER A 152 7.76 -1.42 -1.80
N VAL A 153 8.48 -2.52 -1.64
CA VAL A 153 8.18 -3.79 -2.29
C VAL A 153 7.90 -4.78 -1.17
N GLU A 154 6.88 -5.59 -1.35
CA GLU A 154 6.59 -6.68 -0.43
C GLU A 154 7.60 -7.79 -0.65
N HIS A 155 8.08 -8.37 0.45
CA HIS A 155 9.09 -9.39 0.37
C HIS A 155 8.44 -10.73 0.02
N MET A 156 8.99 -11.45 -0.98
CA MET A 156 8.38 -12.69 -1.49
C MET A 156 8.21 -13.80 -0.45
N TRP A 157 9.01 -13.78 0.62
CA TRP A 157 8.80 -14.66 1.77
C TRP A 157 7.45 -14.45 2.44
N GLU A 158 7.02 -13.19 2.63
CA GLU A 158 5.73 -12.89 3.25
C GLU A 158 4.58 -13.30 2.36
N ILE A 159 4.76 -13.26 1.03
CA ILE A 159 3.79 -13.79 0.07
C ILE A 159 3.68 -15.32 0.18
N ALA A 160 4.82 -16.01 0.28
CA ALA A 160 4.85 -17.48 0.36
C ALA A 160 4.33 -18.05 1.69
N TRP A 161 4.20 -17.23 2.74
CA TRP A 161 3.71 -17.65 4.06
C TRP A 161 2.19 -17.55 4.24
N GLN A 162 1.47 -17.05 3.23
CA GLN A 162 0.02 -16.85 3.24
C GLN A 162 -0.74 -18.14 2.90
#